data_AF-A0A8D8ZH24-F1
#
_entry.id   AF-A0A8D8ZH24-F1
#
_cell.length_a   1.000
_cell.length_b   1.000
_cell.length_c   1.000
_cell.angle_alpha   90.00
_cell.angle_beta   90.00
_cell.angle_gamma   90.00
#
_symmetry.space_group_name_H-M   'P 1'
#
loop_
_entity.id
_entity.type
_entity.pdbx_description
1 polymer ?
#
loop_
_entity_poly.entity_id
_entity_poly.type
_entity_poly.pdbx_seq_one_letter_code
_entity_poly.pdbx_strand_id
1 'polypeptide(L)'
;MTMFSGSASVIWMANALFLSLGLFELIIFGFNIFSMGNYFSLFLRTFFMSNLGELVDDCHIHLRNAVICDIPWGKVSNATRRDLCMILRRLERPHHFSHLGGLLIVSRAHFLELVKISYNAVSFVSAVHS
;
A
#
# COMPACT_ATOMS: atom_id res chain seq x y z
N MET A 1 -4.75 -7.70 -16.53
CA MET A 1 -5.45 -7.46 -15.26
C MET A 1 -5.38 -5.96 -14.97
N THR A 2 -6.16 -5.16 -15.70
CA THR A 2 -6.02 -3.68 -15.75
C THR A 2 -7.29 -2.94 -15.31
N MET A 3 -8.45 -3.62 -15.23
CA MET A 3 -9.72 -2.97 -14.85
C MET A 3 -9.83 -2.60 -13.37
N PHE A 4 -9.04 -3.22 -12.48
CA PHE A 4 -9.03 -2.87 -11.04
C PHE A 4 -8.12 -1.69 -10.69
N SER A 5 -7.21 -1.28 -11.59
CA SER A 5 -6.17 -0.30 -11.28
C SER A 5 -6.71 1.13 -11.13
N GLY A 6 -7.62 1.54 -12.02
CA GLY A 6 -8.17 2.90 -12.06
C GLY A 6 -9.11 3.20 -10.89
N SER A 7 -10.11 2.35 -10.66
CA SER A 7 -11.08 2.54 -9.57
C SER A 7 -10.44 2.47 -8.18
N ALA A 8 -9.51 1.54 -7.97
CA ALA A 8 -8.78 1.43 -6.72
C ALA A 8 -7.90 2.67 -6.47
N SER A 9 -7.28 3.25 -7.50
CA SER A 9 -6.46 4.46 -7.36
C SER A 9 -7.28 5.68 -6.93
N VAL A 10 -8.47 5.85 -7.49
CA VAL A 10 -9.39 6.94 -7.15
C VAL A 10 -9.91 6.77 -5.72
N ILE A 11 -10.29 5.54 -5.34
CA ILE A 11 -10.68 5.23 -3.96
C ILE A 11 -9.54 5.54 -2.98
N TRP A 12 -8.31 5.26 -3.37
CA TRP A 12 -7.13 5.50 -2.53
C TRP A 12 -6.82 6.99 -2.37
N MET A 13 -6.81 7.76 -3.47
CA MET A 13 -6.67 9.22 -3.43
C MET A 13 -7.80 9.90 -2.65
N ALA A 14 -9.04 9.41 -2.81
CA ALA A 14 -10.16 9.89 -2.02
C ALA A 14 -9.94 9.63 -0.53
N ASN A 15 -9.54 8.41 -0.14
CA ASN A 15 -9.26 8.08 1.27
C ASN A 15 -8.13 8.94 1.86
N ALA A 16 -7.08 9.22 1.09
CA ALA A 16 -5.99 10.12 1.48
C ALA A 16 -6.48 11.55 1.74
N LEU A 17 -7.29 12.10 0.82
CA LEU A 17 -7.90 13.42 0.99
C LEU A 17 -8.86 13.45 2.19
N PHE A 18 -9.72 12.43 2.34
CA PHE A 18 -10.64 12.32 3.48
C PHE A 18 -9.92 12.22 4.81
N LEU A 19 -8.78 11.54 4.88
CA LEU A 19 -7.95 11.50 6.08
C LEU A 19 -7.42 12.90 6.42
N SER A 20 -6.91 13.63 5.43
CA SER A 20 -6.39 14.99 5.63
C SER A 20 -7.48 15.98 6.08
N LEU A 21 -8.68 15.89 5.49
CA LEU A 21 -9.86 16.67 5.86
C LEU A 21 -10.34 16.33 7.27
N GLY A 22 -10.35 15.05 7.64
CA GLY A 22 -10.78 14.62 8.97
C GLY A 22 -9.85 15.08 10.09
N LEU A 23 -8.55 15.07 9.85
CA LEU A 23 -7.58 15.62 10.80
C LEU A 23 -7.73 17.14 10.95
N PHE A 24 -8.03 17.85 9.86
CA PHE A 24 -8.31 19.28 9.89
C PHE A 24 -9.60 19.61 10.67
N GLU A 25 -10.68 18.88 10.45
CA GLU A 25 -11.94 19.07 11.18
C GLU A 25 -11.80 18.85 12.69
N LEU A 26 -11.02 17.83 13.09
CA LEU A 26 -10.79 17.50 14.49
C LEU A 26 -10.12 18.65 15.27
N ILE A 27 -9.35 19.48 14.57
CA ILE A 27 -8.63 20.62 15.14
C ILE A 27 -9.49 21.88 15.18
N ILE A 28 -10.19 22.20 14.09
CA ILE A 28 -10.97 23.45 14.00
C ILE A 28 -12.28 23.34 14.77
N PHE A 29 -13.02 22.25 14.57
CA PHE A 29 -14.39 22.11 15.10
C PHE A 29 -14.44 21.33 16.42
N GLY A 30 -13.31 20.79 16.86
CA GLY A 30 -13.19 20.07 18.12
C GLY A 30 -13.65 18.60 18.03
N PHE A 31 -13.60 17.93 19.17
CA PHE A 31 -13.71 16.47 19.27
C PHE A 31 -15.16 15.97 19.09
N ASN A 32 -15.46 15.35 17.95
CA ASN A 32 -16.71 14.61 17.73
C ASN A 32 -16.42 13.10 17.63
N ILE A 33 -16.88 12.32 18.61
CA ILE A 33 -16.67 10.87 18.70
C ILE A 33 -17.13 10.12 17.44
N PHE A 34 -18.27 10.51 16.86
CA PHE A 34 -18.80 9.84 15.67
C PHE A 34 -17.95 10.12 14.43
N SER A 35 -17.50 11.37 14.23
CA SER A 35 -16.58 11.71 13.14
C SER A 35 -15.22 11.03 13.30
N MET A 36 -14.70 10.97 14.54
CA MET A 36 -13.47 10.26 14.87
C MET A 36 -13.50 8.78 14.48
N GLY A 37 -14.60 8.08 14.73
CA GLY A 37 -14.75 6.68 14.36
C GLY A 37 -14.62 6.44 12.85
N ASN A 38 -15.20 7.33 12.04
CA ASN A 38 -15.09 7.26 10.58
C ASN A 38 -13.66 7.52 10.09
N TYR A 39 -12.98 8.52 10.66
CA TYR A 39 -11.59 8.83 10.31
C TYR A 39 -10.62 7.75 10.74
N PHE A 40 -10.81 7.17 11.92
CA PHE A 40 -10.00 6.06 12.40
C PHE A 40 -10.21 4.80 11.55
N SER A 41 -11.44 4.52 11.14
CA SER A 41 -11.75 3.42 10.21
C SER A 41 -11.06 3.61 8.85
N LEU A 42 -11.09 4.84 8.30
CA LEU A 42 -10.39 5.17 7.06
C LEU A 42 -8.87 5.05 7.19
N PHE A 43 -8.30 5.51 8.31
CA PHE A 43 -6.88 5.36 8.62
C PHE A 43 -6.46 3.89 8.63
N LEU A 44 -7.18 3.06 9.38
CA LEU A 44 -6.92 1.62 9.46
C LEU A 44 -7.02 0.95 8.09
N ARG A 45 -8.05 1.28 7.30
CA ARG A 45 -8.23 0.72 5.96
C ARG A 45 -7.05 1.05 5.04
N THR A 46 -6.54 2.28 5.12
CA THR A 46 -5.40 2.75 4.31
C THR A 46 -4.09 2.09 4.76
N PHE A 47 -3.91 1.93 6.07
CA PHE A 47 -2.78 1.20 6.67
C PHE A 47 -2.79 -0.28 6.26
N PHE A 48 -3.91 -0.98 6.43
CA PHE A 48 -4.01 -2.41 6.09
C PHE A 48 -3.77 -2.66 4.61
N MET A 49 -4.30 -1.83 3.72
CA MET A 49 -4.06 -1.97 2.28
C MET A 49 -2.57 -1.79 1.94
N SER A 50 -1.91 -0.80 2.57
CA SER A 50 -0.48 -0.57 2.34
C SER A 50 0.38 -1.70 2.90
N ASN A 51 -0.01 -2.24 4.05
CA ASN A 51 0.68 -3.35 4.68
C ASN A 51 0.52 -4.67 3.91
N LEU A 52 -0.68 -4.96 3.41
CA LEU A 52 -0.95 -6.13 2.59
C LEU A 52 -0.25 -6.04 1.23
N GLY A 53 -0.17 -4.84 0.65
CA GLY A 53 0.59 -4.60 -0.58
C GLY A 53 2.06 -4.98 -0.44
N GLU A 54 2.73 -4.50 0.62
CA GLU A 54 4.12 -4.87 0.90
C GLU A 54 4.30 -6.34 1.21
N LEU A 55 3.40 -6.94 2.00
CA LEU A 55 3.49 -8.36 2.35
C LEU A 55 3.44 -9.25 1.11
N VAL A 56 2.61 -8.91 0.12
CA VAL A 56 2.52 -9.63 -1.16
C VAL A 56 3.83 -9.52 -1.95
N ASP A 57 4.42 -8.33 -1.98
CA ASP A 57 5.71 -8.10 -2.63
C ASP A 57 6.85 -8.88 -1.94
N ASP A 58 6.90 -8.89 -0.61
CA ASP A 58 7.86 -9.67 0.17
C ASP A 58 7.69 -11.18 -0.08
N CYS A 59 6.45 -11.68 -0.08
CA CYS A 59 6.16 -13.07 -0.41
C CYS A 59 6.63 -13.44 -1.83
N HIS A 60 6.46 -12.53 -2.80
CA HIS A 60 6.97 -12.71 -4.16
C HIS A 60 8.50 -12.84 -4.20
N ILE A 61 9.22 -11.99 -3.45
CA ILE A 61 10.68 -12.02 -3.34
C ILE A 61 11.13 -13.32 -2.67
N HIS A 62 10.51 -13.70 -1.56
CA HIS A 62 10.84 -14.93 -0.85
C HIS A 62 10.59 -16.18 -1.71
N LEU A 63 9.47 -16.24 -2.42
CA LEU A 63 9.16 -17.35 -3.32
C LEU A 63 10.17 -17.43 -4.47
N ARG A 64 10.56 -16.29 -5.05
CA ARG A 64 11.61 -16.24 -6.08
C ARG A 64 12.94 -16.75 -5.54
N ASN A 65 13.35 -16.31 -4.37
CA ASN A 65 14.61 -16.72 -3.74
C ASN A 65 14.59 -18.21 -3.40
N ALA A 66 13.47 -18.73 -2.87
CA ALA A 66 13.33 -20.16 -2.58
C ALA A 66 13.46 -21.01 -3.85
N VAL A 67 12.83 -20.58 -4.96
CA VAL A 67 12.91 -21.30 -6.23
C VAL A 67 14.33 -21.26 -6.81
N ILE A 68 15.05 -20.14 -6.70
CA ILE A 68 16.40 -19.99 -7.26
C ILE A 68 17.45 -20.69 -6.40
N CYS A 69 17.43 -20.45 -5.08
CA CYS A 69 18.50 -20.82 -4.16
C CYS A 69 18.32 -22.19 -3.50
N ASP A 70 17.08 -22.57 -3.16
CA ASP A 70 16.84 -23.74 -2.31
C ASP A 70 16.49 -25.00 -3.11
N ILE A 71 16.14 -24.86 -4.39
CA ILE A 71 15.80 -25.99 -5.25
C ILE A 71 17.07 -26.58 -5.87
N PRO A 72 17.36 -27.89 -5.67
CA PRO A 72 18.48 -28.55 -6.30
C PRO A 72 18.18 -28.83 -7.78
N TRP A 73 18.27 -27.81 -8.63
CA TRP A 73 17.89 -27.85 -10.04
C TRP A 73 18.40 -29.11 -10.76
N GLY A 74 19.64 -29.52 -10.52
CA GLY A 74 20.25 -30.73 -11.08
C GLY A 74 19.51 -32.04 -10.81
N LYS A 75 18.75 -32.14 -9.72
CA LYS A 75 18.00 -33.34 -9.28
C LYS A 75 16.52 -33.32 -9.65
N VAL A 76 16.03 -32.20 -10.17
CA VAL A 76 14.60 -32.00 -10.48
C VAL A 76 14.30 -32.46 -11.91
N SER A 77 13.13 -33.08 -12.11
CA SER A 77 12.67 -33.54 -13.42
C SER A 77 12.50 -32.38 -14.42
N ASN A 78 12.64 -32.66 -15.72
CA ASN A 78 12.46 -31.63 -16.76
C ASN A 78 11.04 -31.02 -16.76
N ALA A 79 10.01 -31.79 -16.39
CA ALA A 79 8.65 -31.30 -16.25
C ALA A 79 8.56 -30.27 -15.12
N THR A 80 9.04 -30.63 -13.93
CA THR A 80 9.04 -29.75 -12.76
C THR A 80 9.89 -28.50 -12.97
N ARG A 81 11.05 -28.60 -13.64
CA ARG A 81 11.85 -27.41 -14.01
C ARG A 81 11.06 -26.45 -14.91
N ARG A 82 10.29 -26.97 -15.87
CA ARG A 82 9.46 -26.17 -16.77
C ARG A 82 8.39 -25.40 -15.99
N ASP A 83 7.74 -26.05 -15.03
CA ASP A 83 6.73 -25.43 -14.17
C ASP A 83 7.35 -24.35 -13.27
N LEU A 84 8.51 -24.64 -12.65
CA LEU A 84 9.26 -23.67 -11.85
C LEU A 84 9.69 -22.45 -12.69
N CYS A 85 10.14 -22.65 -13.93
CA CYS A 85 10.44 -21.56 -14.84
C CYS A 85 9.19 -20.72 -15.19
N MET A 86 8.01 -21.35 -15.32
CA MET A 86 6.76 -20.62 -15.53
C MET A 86 6.38 -19.79 -14.30
N ILE A 87 6.61 -20.32 -13.09
CA ILE A 87 6.42 -19.60 -11.83
C ILE A 87 7.38 -18.40 -11.75
N LEU A 88 8.67 -18.61 -12.01
CA LEU A 88 9.68 -17.53 -12.03
C LEU A 88 9.33 -16.42 -13.02
N ARG A 89 8.87 -16.76 -14.23
CA ARG A 89 8.42 -15.78 -15.22
C ARG A 89 7.23 -14.94 -14.75
N ARG A 90 6.37 -15.50 -13.89
CA ARG A 90 5.25 -14.77 -13.28
C ARG A 90 5.73 -13.89 -12.12
N LEU A 91 6.77 -14.30 -11.41
CA LEU A 91 7.37 -13.57 -10.29
C LEU A 91 8.33 -12.45 -10.73
N GLU A 92 8.87 -12.50 -11.96
CA GLU A 92 9.74 -11.45 -12.53
C GLU A 92 9.05 -10.10 -12.68
N ARG A 93 7.72 -10.07 -12.74
CA ARG A 93 6.97 -8.81 -12.70
C ARG A 93 6.71 -8.49 -11.24
N PRO A 94 7.31 -7.42 -10.70
CA PRO A 94 6.98 -7.00 -9.35
C PRO A 94 5.48 -6.74 -9.29
N HIS A 95 4.82 -7.39 -8.33
CA HIS A 95 3.38 -7.24 -8.13
C HIS A 95 3.10 -6.02 -7.25
N HIS A 96 3.88 -4.95 -7.44
CA HIS A 96 3.64 -3.69 -6.78
C HIS A 96 2.19 -3.32 -7.04
N PHE A 97 1.45 -3.07 -5.96
CA PHE A 97 0.16 -2.38 -6.01
C PHE A 97 0.44 -0.97 -6.53
N SER A 98 0.63 -0.91 -7.84
CA SER A 98 1.00 0.26 -8.59
C SER A 98 -0.25 0.77 -9.28
N HIS A 99 -0.66 1.95 -8.85
CA HIS A 99 -1.74 2.68 -9.45
C HIS A 99 -1.19 3.65 -10.50
N LEU A 100 -2.03 4.04 -11.47
CA LEU A 100 -1.67 5.01 -12.51
C LEU A 100 -0.40 4.62 -13.29
N GLY A 101 -0.27 3.34 -13.65
CA GLY A 101 0.86 2.88 -14.46
C GLY A 101 2.23 2.92 -13.77
N GLY A 102 2.27 2.94 -12.43
CA GLY A 102 3.52 2.99 -11.65
C GLY A 102 3.72 4.29 -10.88
N LEU A 103 2.86 5.29 -11.08
CA LEU A 103 3.02 6.62 -10.46
C LEU A 103 2.78 6.63 -8.95
N LEU A 104 1.92 5.72 -8.47
CA LEU A 104 1.62 5.54 -7.06
C LEU A 104 1.89 4.10 -6.65
N ILE A 105 2.93 3.89 -5.86
CA ILE A 105 3.27 2.60 -5.26
C ILE A 105 2.72 2.60 -3.85
N VAL A 106 1.67 1.81 -3.61
CA VAL A 106 1.08 1.66 -2.29
C VAL A 106 2.06 0.88 -1.42
N SER A 107 2.76 1.61 -0.55
CA SER A 107 3.75 1.10 0.39
C SER A 107 3.57 1.76 1.76
N ARG A 108 4.12 1.16 2.81
CA ARG A 108 4.19 1.77 4.15
C ARG A 108 4.98 3.07 4.10
N ALA A 109 6.01 3.17 3.26
CA ALA A 109 6.75 4.42 3.07
C ALA A 109 5.83 5.56 2.63
N HIS A 110 4.96 5.28 1.65
CA HIS A 110 3.99 6.26 1.16
C HIS A 110 2.90 6.60 2.20
N PHE A 111 2.43 5.61 2.97
CA PHE A 111 1.54 5.85 4.11
C PHE A 111 2.18 6.76 5.17
N LEU A 112 3.46 6.56 5.49
CA LEU A 112 4.19 7.40 6.43
C LEU A 112 4.35 8.84 5.93
N GLU A 113 4.57 9.05 4.63
CA GLU A 113 4.56 10.39 4.03
C GLU A 113 3.21 11.06 4.18
N LEU A 114 2.12 10.34 3.93
CA LEU A 114 0.78 10.86 4.12
C LEU A 114 0.56 11.33 5.57
N VAL A 115 0.94 10.51 6.56
CA VAL A 115 0.84 10.85 7.98
C VAL A 115 1.68 12.08 8.32
N LYS A 116 2.91 12.19 7.79
CA LYS A 116 3.78 13.35 7.99
C LYS A 116 3.18 14.63 7.40
N ILE A 117 2.66 14.57 6.18
CA ILE A 117 2.01 15.72 5.53
C ILE A 117 0.81 16.17 6.34
N SER A 118 -0.03 15.22 6.77
CA SER A 118 -1.16 15.53 7.62
C SER A 118 -0.72 16.19 8.92
N TYR A 119 0.26 15.63 9.63
CA TYR A 119 0.77 16.21 10.87
C TYR A 119 1.37 17.62 10.68
N ASN A 120 2.09 17.85 9.58
CA ASN A 120 2.65 19.17 9.27
C ASN A 120 1.56 20.20 8.97
N ALA A 121 0.53 19.83 8.21
CA ALA A 121 -0.63 20.68 7.94
C ALA A 121 -1.35 21.07 9.24
N VAL A 122 -1.54 20.09 10.14
CA VAL A 122 -2.09 20.27 11.48
C VAL A 122 -1.26 21.26 12.30
N SER A 123 0.06 21.07 12.33
CA SER A 123 0.99 21.93 13.09
C SER A 123 0.98 23.36 12.57
N PHE A 124 0.92 23.54 11.24
CA PHE A 124 0.81 24.85 10.61
C PHE A 124 -0.49 25.58 10.99
N VAL A 125 -1.64 24.91 10.90
CA VAL A 125 -2.95 25.51 11.26
C VAL A 125 -2.98 25.91 12.73
N SER A 126 -2.42 25.07 13.60
CA SER A 126 -2.34 25.34 15.05
C SER A 126 -1.46 26.56 15.34
N ALA A 127 -0.35 26.74 14.63
CA ALA A 127 0.52 27.91 14.76
C ALA A 127 -0.08 29.20 14.19
N VAL A 128 -1.04 29.11 13.27
CA VAL A 128 -1.76 30.28 12.71
C VAL A 128 -2.91 30.73 13.61
N HIS A 129 -3.46 29.83 14.43
CA HIS A 129 -4.57 30.13 15.35
C HIS A 129 -4.12 30.50 16.78
N SER A 130 -2.81 30.49 17.06
CA SER A 130 -2.19 30.93 18.33
C SER A 130 -1.66 32.36 18.23
#